data_AF-A0A3A9JVF1-F1
#
_entry.id   AF-A0A3A9JVF1-F1
#
_cell.length_a   1.000
_cell.length_b   1.000
_cell.length_c   1.000
_cell.angle_alpha   90.00
_cell.angle_beta   90.00
_cell.angle_gamma   90.00
#
_symmetry.space_group_name_H-M   'P 1'
#
loop_
_entity.id
_entity.type
_entity.pdbx_description
1 polymer ?
#
loop_
_entity_poly.entity_id
_entity_poly.type
_entity_poly.pdbx_seq_one_letter_code
_entity_poly.pdbx_strand_id
1 'polypeptide(L)' 'MSGSNAVLHSNSFDHALRARTEYVIPAGLWDHLSAWILPEGYPQFFVRAEGCHLADADGRRFIDMICS' A
#
# COMPACT_ATOMS: atom_id res chain seq x y z
N MET A 1 -14.78 -15.23 15.07
CA MET A 1 -14.27 -15.03 13.70
C MET A 1 -13.05 -14.14 13.83
N SER A 2 -11.87 -14.74 13.73
CA SER A 2 -10.58 -14.12 14.06
C SER A 2 -10.20 -13.13 12.98
N GLY A 3 -10.36 -11.82 13.24
CA GLY A 3 -9.84 -10.76 12.40
C GLY A 3 -8.32 -10.83 12.36
N SER A 4 -7.76 -10.88 11.16
CA SER A 4 -6.31 -10.81 10.92
C SER A 4 -5.73 -9.56 11.57
N ASN A 5 -4.63 -9.73 12.29
CA ASN A 5 -3.76 -8.64 12.74
C ASN A 5 -3.19 -7.90 11.52
N ALA A 6 -3.91 -6.92 10.98
CA ALA A 6 -3.29 -5.88 10.17
C ALA A 6 -2.42 -5.08 11.12
N VAL A 7 -1.11 -5.34 11.10
CA VAL A 7 -0.17 -4.60 11.93
C VAL A 7 -0.08 -3.18 11.38
N LEU A 8 -0.89 -2.29 11.94
CA LEU A 8 -0.72 -0.85 11.83
C LEU A 8 0.58 -0.50 12.56
N HIS A 9 1.67 -0.44 11.81
CA HIS A 9 2.93 0.03 12.37
C HIS A 9 2.81 1.54 12.57
N SER A 10 2.97 2.02 13.81
CA SER A 10 2.97 3.46 14.14
C SER A 10 4.05 4.25 13.40
N ASN A 11 4.97 3.58 12.71
CA ASN A 11 6.03 4.15 11.88
C ASN A 11 6.04 3.57 10.44
N SER A 12 4.86 3.40 9.83
CA SER A 12 4.75 2.94 8.44
C SER A 12 5.14 4.04 7.46
N PHE A 13 6.05 3.70 6.54
CA PHE A 13 6.41 4.56 5.41
C PHE A 13 5.26 4.73 4.43
N ASP A 14 4.41 3.73 4.27
CA ASP A 14 3.19 3.82 3.45
C ASP A 14 2.28 4.94 3.96
N HIS A 15 2.03 4.98 5.28
CA HIS A 15 1.23 6.04 5.90
C HIS A 15 1.85 7.43 5.73
N ALA A 16 3.18 7.54 5.90
CA ALA A 16 3.88 8.80 5.68
C ALA A 16 3.79 9.28 4.22
N LEU A 17 3.82 8.36 3.25
CA LEU A 17 3.65 8.69 1.84
C LEU A 17 2.20 9.10 1.53
N ARG A 18 1.19 8.42 2.08
CA ARG A 18 -0.23 8.80 1.93
C ARG A 18 -0.46 10.22 2.44
N ALA A 19 0.03 10.53 3.64
CA ALA A 19 -0.08 11.87 4.21
C ALA A 19 0.58 12.93 3.31
N ARG A 20 1.70 12.61 2.64
CA ARG A 20 2.35 13.53 1.70
C ARG A 20 1.56 13.71 0.41
N THR A 21 0.97 12.65 -0.12
CA THR A 21 0.24 12.75 -1.39
C THR A 21 -1.02 13.59 -1.26
N GLU A 22 -1.67 13.62 -0.09
CA GLU A 22 -2.80 14.51 0.18
C GLU A 22 -2.52 16.00 -0.11
N TYR A 23 -1.26 16.45 0.02
CA TYR A 23 -0.88 17.85 -0.23
C TYR A 23 -0.52 18.16 -1.67
N VAL A 24 -0.12 17.17 -2.47
CA VAL A 24 0.48 17.39 -3.80
C VAL A 24 -0.24 16.67 -4.93
N ILE A 25 -1.13 15.73 -4.60
CA ILE A 25 -1.94 14.95 -5.52
C ILE A 25 -3.40 15.20 -5.13
N PRO A 26 -4.25 15.77 -6.00
CA PRO A 26 -5.67 15.92 -5.73
C PRO A 26 -6.30 14.62 -5.20
N ALA A 27 -6.90 14.68 -4.01
CA ALA A 27 -7.47 13.54 -3.29
C ALA A 27 -6.48 12.40 -2.95
N GLY A 28 -5.17 12.67 -2.93
CA GLY A 28 -4.13 11.71 -2.55
C GLY A 28 -3.71 10.78 -3.68
N LEU A 29 -4.60 9.97 -4.23
CA LEU A 29 -4.42 9.12 -5.42
C LEU A 29 -5.80 8.84 -6.02
N TRP A 30 -5.88 8.68 -7.35
CA TRP A 30 -7.15 8.56 -8.07
C TRP A 30 -7.34 7.21 -8.77
N ASP A 31 -8.61 6.93 -9.05
CA ASP A 31 -9.05 5.79 -9.87
C ASP A 31 -8.54 4.44 -9.30
N HIS A 32 -8.37 3.43 -10.15
CA HIS A 32 -7.89 2.09 -9.84
C HIS A 32 -6.52 2.02 -9.15
N LEU A 33 -5.78 3.13 -9.08
CA LEU A 33 -4.53 3.22 -8.32
C LEU A 33 -4.77 3.55 -6.84
N SER A 34 -5.95 4.04 -6.47
CA SER A 34 -6.30 4.37 -5.09
C SER A 34 -6.66 3.13 -4.28
N ALA A 35 -5.97 2.92 -3.16
CA ALA A 35 -6.25 1.81 -2.25
C ALA A 35 -7.39 2.11 -1.25
N TRP A 36 -8.17 3.19 -1.45
CA TRP A 36 -9.14 3.65 -0.45
C TRP A 36 -10.28 2.66 -0.17
N ILE A 37 -10.71 1.89 -1.18
CA ILE A 37 -11.77 0.87 -1.04
C ILE A 37 -11.25 -0.47 -0.50
N LEU A 38 -9.94 -0.61 -0.32
CA LEU A 38 -9.31 -1.86 0.09
C LEU A 38 -9.24 -1.96 1.63
N PRO A 39 -9.06 -3.17 2.18
CA PRO A 39 -8.95 -3.35 3.62
C PRO A 39 -7.84 -2.51 4.23
N GLU A 40 -8.04 -2.13 5.49
CA GLU A 40 -7.01 -1.48 6.29
C GLU A 40 -5.72 -2.32 6.31
N GLY A 41 -4.59 -1.66 6.05
CA GLY A 41 -3.29 -2.31 5.90
C GLY A 41 -2.94 -2.79 4.49
N TYR A 42 -3.83 -2.63 3.50
CA TYR A 42 -3.43 -2.82 2.10
C TYR A 42 -2.41 -1.75 1.69
N PRO A 43 -1.21 -2.11 1.18
CA PRO A 43 -0.20 -1.13 0.82
C PRO A 43 -0.65 -0.24 -0.34
N GLN A 44 -0.48 1.06 -0.21
CA GLN A 44 -0.73 2.00 -1.30
C GLN A 44 0.51 2.14 -2.20
N PHE A 45 1.70 2.06 -1.63
CA PHE A 45 2.96 2.32 -2.32
C PHE A 45 3.85 1.09 -2.39
N PHE A 46 4.33 0.80 -3.59
CA PHE A 46 5.33 -0.24 -3.87
C PHE A 46 6.61 0.40 -4.37
N VAL A 47 7.76 -0.13 -3.95
CA VAL A 47 9.09 0.47 -4.22
C VAL A 47 9.99 -0.41 -5.08
N ARG A 48 9.63 -1.70 -5.24
CA ARG A 48 10.36 -2.64 -6.09
C ARG A 48 9.40 -3.72 -6.62
N ALA A 49 9.67 -4.17 -7.84
CA ALA A 49 9.05 -5.35 -8.44
C ALA A 49 10.14 -6.25 -9.04
N GLU A 50 10.01 -7.57 -8.91
CA GLU A 50 10.91 -8.56 -9.53
C GLU A 50 10.17 -9.87 -9.83
N GLY A 51 10.03 -10.21 -11.11
CA GLY A 51 9.19 -11.33 -11.55
C GLY A 51 7.75 -11.14 -11.04
N CYS A 52 7.18 -12.19 -10.45
CA CYS A 52 5.84 -12.17 -9.85
C CYS A 52 5.83 -11.65 -8.39
N HIS A 53 6.84 -10.89 -7.95
CA HIS A 53 6.92 -10.38 -6.57
C HIS A 53 6.98 -8.85 -6.51
N LEU A 54 6.26 -8.27 -5.55
CA LEU A 54 6.30 -6.85 -5.20
C LEU A 54 6.85 -6.64 -3.80
N ALA A 55 7.50 -5.50 -3.58
CA ALA A 55 7.86 -5.01 -2.26
C ALA A 55 7.18 -3.67 -1.97
N ASP A 56 6.46 -3.57 -0.85
CA ASP A 56 5.85 -2.31 -0.39
C ASP A 56 6.89 -1.35 0.21
N ALA A 57 6.48 -0.11 0.50
CA ALA A 57 7.33 0.89 1.13
C ALA A 57 7.82 0.53 2.55
N ASP A 58 7.16 -0.42 3.22
CA ASP A 58 7.56 -0.96 4.53
C ASP A 58 8.49 -2.18 4.39
N GLY A 59 8.81 -2.62 3.16
CA GLY A 59 9.67 -3.78 2.87
C GLY A 59 8.97 -5.14 2.95
N ARG A 60 7.64 -5.20 3.08
CA ARG A 60 6.87 -6.45 2.98
C ARG A 60 6.86 -6.94 1.54
N ARG A 61 6.95 -8.26 1.35
CA ARG A 61 6.93 -8.90 0.03
C ARG A 61 5.60 -9.59 -0.24
N PHE A 62 5.11 -9.44 -1.47
CA PHE A 62 3.83 -9.98 -1.93
C PHE A 62 4.01 -10.71 -3.26
N ILE A 63 3.14 -11.69 -3.54
CA ILE A 63 2.97 -12.22 -4.89
C ILE A 63 2.06 -11.27 -5.66
N ASP A 64 2.48 -10.84 -6.84
CA ASP A 64 1.73 -9.95 -7.71
C ASP A 64 0.62 -10.70 -8.44
N MET A 65 -0.62 -10.62 -7.96
CA MET A 65 -1.77 -11.21 -8.66
C MET A 65 -2.45 -10.25 -9.64
N ILE A 66 -1.88 -9.06 -9.85
CA ILE A 66 -2.47 -8.01 -10.70
C ILE A 66 -1.91 -8.12 -12.13
N CYS A 67 -0.60 -8.34 -12.27
CA CYS A 67 0.09 -8.41 -13.57
C CYS A 67 0.88 -9.71 -13.79
N SER A 68 0.52 -10.79 -13.10
CA SER A 68 1.08 -12.13 -13.36
C SER A 68 0.70 -12.72 -14.71
#